data_AF-W1Y176-F1
#
_entry.id   AF-W1Y176-F1
#
_cell.length_a   1.000
_cell.length_b   1.000
_cell.length_c   1.000
_cell.angle_alpha   90.00
_cell.angle_beta   90.00
_cell.angle_gamma   90.00
#
_symmetry.space_group_name_H-M   'P 1'
#
loop_
_entity.id
_entity.type
_entity.pdbx_description
1 polymer ?
#
loop_
_entity_poly.entity_id
_entity_poly.type
_entity_poly.pdbx_seq_one_letter_code
_entity_poly.pdbx_strand_id
1 'polypeptide(L)' 'TNLAVYIGIVYAYVPFMVLPIYTALIRIDYSLVEAALDLGARPLKTFFTVIVPLTKGGIIAGSMLVFIPAV' A
#
# COMPACT_ATOMS: atom_id res chain seq x y z
N THR A 1 -22.55 5.94 18.80
CA THR A 1 -22.29 4.50 18.59
C THR A 1 -20.80 4.30 18.38
N ASN A 2 -20.16 3.32 19.03
CA ASN A 2 -18.70 3.09 18.93
C ASN A 2 -18.20 2.91 17.49
N LEU A 3 -19.04 2.36 16.59
CA LEU A 3 -18.77 2.25 15.17
C LEU A 3 -18.46 3.61 14.49
N ALA A 4 -19.21 4.66 14.82
CA ALA A 4 -19.00 5.99 14.25
C ALA A 4 -17.64 6.58 14.67
N VAL A 5 -17.20 6.28 15.89
CA VAL A 5 -15.89 6.68 16.39
C VAL A 5 -14.78 5.97 15.61
N TYR A 6 -14.90 4.64 15.41
CA TYR A 6 -13.92 3.89 14.61
C TYR A 6 -13.84 4.36 13.15
N ILE A 7 -14.98 4.64 12.52
CA ILE A 7 -15.00 5.18 11.15
C ILE A 7 -14.31 6.55 11.10
N GLY A 8 -14.57 7.42 12.07
CA GLY A 8 -13.92 8.74 12.16
C GLY A 8 -12.40 8.63 12.31
N ILE A 9 -11.92 7.70 13.14
CA ILE A 9 -10.49 7.41 13.33
C ILE A 9 -9.87 6.90 12.02
N VAL A 10 -10.47 5.90 11.37
CA VAL A 10 -9.95 5.37 10.10
C VAL A 10 -9.86 6.49 9.06
N TYR A 11 -10.90 7.31 8.92
CA TYR A 11 -10.92 8.42 7.96
C TYR A 11 -9.82 9.45 8.23
N ALA A 12 -9.54 9.74 9.50
CA ALA A 12 -8.46 10.64 9.90
C ALA A 12 -7.07 10.09 9.57
N TYR A 13 -6.87 8.76 9.66
CA TYR A 13 -5.56 8.14 9.48
C TYR A 13 -5.29 7.61 8.06
N VAL A 14 -6.32 7.44 7.21
CA VAL A 14 -6.16 6.97 5.81
C VAL A 14 -5.10 7.77 5.03
N PRO A 15 -5.06 9.12 5.06
CA PRO A 15 -4.07 9.88 4.30
C PRO A 15 -2.62 9.52 4.69
N PHE A 16 -2.37 9.27 5.98
CA PHE A 16 -1.04 8.92 6.49
C PHE A 16 -0.58 7.53 6.04
N MET A 17 -1.51 6.62 5.73
CA MET A 17 -1.21 5.34 5.10
C MET A 17 -0.97 5.47 3.59
N VAL A 18 -1.79 6.27 2.92
CA VAL A 18 -1.78 6.39 1.45
C VAL A 18 -0.51 7.06 0.94
N LEU A 19 -0.03 8.12 1.60
CA LEU A 19 1.16 8.87 1.17
C LEU A 19 2.43 8.00 1.01
N PRO A 20 2.86 7.22 2.03
CA PRO A 20 4.06 6.38 1.90
C PRO A 20 3.86 5.22 0.91
N ILE A 21 2.66 4.66 0.78
CA ILE A 21 2.37 3.66 -0.26
C ILE A 21 2.48 4.29 -1.65
N TYR A 22 1.92 5.49 -1.84
CA TYR A 22 1.96 6.20 -3.12
C TYR A 22 3.39 6.55 -3.54
N THR A 23 4.20 7.04 -2.60
CA THR A 23 5.62 7.33 -2.87
C THR A 23 6.42 6.06 -3.19
N ALA A 24 6.11 4.92 -2.57
CA ALA A 24 6.71 3.64 -2.91
C ALA A 24 6.25 3.15 -4.31
N LEU A 25 4.97 3.34 -4.66
CA LEU A 25 4.42 2.94 -5.96
C LEU A 25 5.07 3.69 -7.13
N ILE A 26 5.23 5.01 -7.04
CA ILE A 26 5.86 5.82 -8.12
C ILE A 26 7.32 5.44 -8.35
N ARG A 27 7.99 4.89 -7.34
CA ARG A 27 9.39 4.46 -7.44
C ARG A 27 9.57 3.08 -8.07
N ILE A 28 8.48 2.35 -8.33
CA ILE A 28 8.55 1.05 -8.99
C ILE A 28 8.98 1.23 -10.44
N ASP A 29 9.90 0.39 -10.89
CA ASP A 29 10.15 0.19 -12.30
C ASP A 29 8.99 -0.60 -12.93
N TYR A 30 8.20 0.07 -13.75
CA TYR A 30 7.00 -0.51 -14.37
C TYR A 30 7.32 -1.65 -15.35
N SER A 31 8.57 -1.74 -15.85
CA SER A 31 9.00 -2.84 -16.71
C SER A 31 8.89 -4.21 -16.00
N LEU A 32 8.99 -4.26 -14.66
CA LEU A 32 8.79 -5.48 -13.88
C LEU A 32 7.32 -5.96 -13.92
N VAL A 33 6.38 -5.03 -14.01
CA VAL A 33 4.94 -5.33 -14.11
C VAL A 33 4.63 -5.83 -15.52
N GLU A 34 5.17 -5.16 -16.55
CA GLU A 34 5.04 -5.58 -17.95
C GLU A 34 5.65 -6.97 -18.17
N ALA A 35 6.87 -7.20 -17.70
CA ALA A 35 7.52 -8.51 -17.81
C ALA A 35 6.71 -9.64 -17.13
N ALA A 36 6.08 -9.35 -15.99
CA ALA A 36 5.21 -10.34 -15.33
C ALA A 36 3.95 -10.65 -16.17
N LEU A 37 3.34 -9.63 -16.79
CA LEU A 37 2.20 -9.82 -17.68
C LEU A 37 2.60 -10.59 -18.95
N ASP A 38 3.76 -10.28 -19.53
CA ASP A 38 4.31 -10.96 -20.71
C ASP A 38 4.62 -12.43 -20.44
N LEU A 39 5.05 -12.78 -19.22
CA LEU A 39 5.22 -14.16 -18.77
C LEU A 39 3.88 -14.88 -18.48
N GLY A 40 2.75 -14.25 -18.78
CA GLY A 40 1.41 -14.82 -18.62
C GLY A 40 0.85 -14.73 -17.20
N ALA A 41 1.42 -13.90 -16.32
CA ALA A 41 0.82 -13.66 -15.02
C ALA A 41 -0.46 -12.83 -15.18
N ARG A 42 -1.53 -13.25 -14.50
CA ARG A 42 -2.78 -12.47 -14.42
C ARG A 42 -2.54 -11.22 -13.56
N PRO A 43 -3.27 -10.10 -13.78
CA PRO A 43 -3.09 -8.86 -13.02
C PRO A 43 -3.10 -9.05 -11.49
N LEU A 44 -3.99 -9.91 -10.98
CA LEU A 44 -4.04 -10.21 -9.55
C LEU A 44 -2.78 -10.92 -9.05
N LYS A 45 -2.22 -11.85 -9.85
CA LYS A 45 -0.95 -12.52 -9.54
C LYS A 45 0.18 -11.50 -9.57
N THR A 46 0.29 -10.70 -10.62
CA THR A 46 1.29 -9.62 -10.75
C THR A 46 1.23 -8.64 -9.58
N PHE A 47 0.04 -8.27 -9.12
CA PHE A 47 -0.13 -7.42 -7.94
C PHE A 47 0.52 -8.02 -6.69
N PHE A 48 0.19 -9.27 -6.34
CA PHE A 48 0.72 -9.89 -5.12
C PHE A 48 2.19 -10.34 -5.25
N THR A 49 2.66 -10.70 -6.45
CA THR A 49 4.03 -11.22 -6.64
C THR A 49 5.05 -10.16 -7.04
N VAL A 50 4.61 -9.00 -7.54
CA VAL A 50 5.50 -7.92 -7.99
C VAL A 50 5.22 -6.64 -7.21
N ILE A 51 4.01 -6.09 -7.31
CA ILE A 51 3.69 -4.76 -6.75
C ILE A 51 3.77 -4.75 -5.22
N VAL A 52 3.12 -5.69 -4.53
CA VAL A 52 3.12 -5.80 -3.06
C VAL A 52 4.53 -5.96 -2.48
N PRO A 53 5.38 -6.91 -2.93
CA PRO A 53 6.72 -7.05 -2.38
C PRO A 53 7.64 -5.86 -2.68
N LEU A 54 7.49 -5.19 -3.84
CA LEU A 54 8.25 -3.98 -4.16
C LEU A 54 7.80 -2.76 -3.33
N THR A 55 6.52 -2.68 -2.97
CA THR A 55 5.97 -1.59 -2.14
C THR A 55 6.01 -1.87 -0.65
N LYS A 56 6.50 -3.04 -0.20
CA LYS A 56 6.51 -3.44 1.21
C LYS A 56 7.12 -2.39 2.15
N GLY A 57 8.16 -1.69 1.69
CA GLY A 57 8.78 -0.61 2.47
C GLY A 57 7.84 0.56 2.73
N GLY A 58 7.05 0.96 1.73
CA GLY A 58 6.00 1.98 1.86
C GLY A 58 4.85 1.53 2.75
N ILE A 59 4.46 0.26 2.66
CA ILE A 59 3.43 -0.34 3.53
C ILE A 59 3.87 -0.31 5.00
N ILE A 60 5.12 -0.71 5.28
CA ILE A 60 5.68 -0.69 6.64
C ILE A 60 5.77 0.75 7.15
N ALA A 61 6.31 1.67 6.36
CA ALA A 61 6.42 3.08 6.74
C ALA A 61 5.04 3.71 7.02
N GLY A 62 4.04 3.44 6.19
CA GLY A 62 2.66 3.91 6.42
C GLY A 62 2.02 3.30 7.64
N SER A 63 2.24 2.00 7.88
CA SER A 63 1.76 1.35 9.09
C SER A 63 2.36 2.02 10.32
N MET A 64 3.66 2.31 10.33
CA MET A 64 4.31 3.04 11.43
C MET A 64 3.69 4.43 11.62
N LEU A 65 3.44 5.20 10.56
CA LEU A 65 2.83 6.53 10.66
C LEU A 65 1.40 6.52 11.21
N VAL A 66 0.64 5.46 10.94
CA VAL A 66 -0.72 5.30 11.49
C VAL A 66 -0.68 4.80 12.94
N PHE A 67 0.20 3.86 13.28
CA PHE A 67 0.23 3.23 14.61
C PHE A 67 1.00 4.04 15.67
N ILE A 68 2.03 4.80 15.31
CA ILE A 68 2.80 5.63 16.28
C ILE A 68 1.91 6.63 17.06
N PRO A 69 0.98 7.38 16.44
CA PRO A 69 0.09 8.27 17.16
C PRO A 69 -1.18 7.59 17.70
N ALA A 70 -1.44 6.34 17.31
CA ALA A 70 -2.65 5.61 17.68
C ALA A 70 -2.49 4.71 18.93
N VAL A 71 -1.29 4.71 19.55
CA VAL A 71 -1.03 4.12 20.87
C VAL A 71 -1.38 5.07 22.00
#